data_AF-A0A8T2JER6-F1
#
_entry.id   AF-A0A8T2JER6-F1
#
_cell.length_a   1.000
_cell.length_b   1.000
_cell.length_c   1.000
_cell.angle_alpha   90.00
_cell.angle_beta   90.00
_cell.angle_gamma   90.00
#
_symmetry.space_group_name_H-M   'P 1'
#
loop_
_entity.id
_entity.type
_entity.pdbx_description
1 polymer ?
#
loop_
_entity_poly.entity_id
_entity_poly.type
_entity_poly.pdbx_seq_one_letter_code
_entity_poly.pdbx_strand_id
1 'polypeptide(L)'
;MIFDKLAGEKQEVDARDLQTILNKLLSKRPDLRSNGFTLSTCREMISLQDMDGTATLSLTEFHVLWMKIQKYLGIYIKADTDRSGTIDAHEMRSALQEAGFTLNNKIQQSIALRYTSDNLTINFDGFVACMMRLETLFKMFQLLDKKKTGIIELSLQEWLCATLV
;
A
#
# COMPACT_ATOMS: atom_id res chain seq x y z
N MET A 1 15.05 9.20 16.26
CA MET A 1 14.54 8.07 15.43
C MET A 1 14.35 8.57 13.98
N ILE A 2 14.01 7.70 13.00
CA ILE A 2 13.81 8.14 11.59
C ILE A 2 12.71 9.21 11.51
N PHE A 3 11.66 9.07 12.33
CA PHE A 3 10.56 10.03 12.43
C PHE A 3 11.04 11.45 12.76
N ASP A 4 11.84 11.66 13.81
CA ASP A 4 12.29 13.00 14.21
C ASP A 4 13.08 13.74 13.12
N LYS A 5 13.74 13.00 12.22
CA LYS A 5 14.45 13.59 11.06
C LYS A 5 13.50 14.03 9.95
N LEU A 6 12.29 13.48 9.90
CA LEU A 6 11.28 13.75 8.89
C LEU A 6 10.25 14.77 9.38
N ALA A 7 9.77 14.60 10.60
CA ALA A 7 8.67 15.37 11.16
C ALA A 7 9.01 16.85 11.43
N GLY A 8 10.31 17.18 11.47
CA GLY A 8 10.81 18.53 11.70
C GLY A 8 10.23 19.17 12.96
N GLU A 9 10.03 20.49 12.90
CA GLU A 9 9.42 21.27 14.00
C GLU A 9 7.92 20.98 14.17
N LYS A 10 7.25 20.48 13.12
CA LYS A 10 5.80 20.24 13.10
C LYS A 10 5.40 18.97 13.84
N GLN A 11 6.34 18.06 14.11
CA GLN A 11 6.08 16.76 14.73
C GLN A 11 5.07 15.90 13.94
N GLU A 12 4.94 16.16 12.64
CA GLU A 12 4.08 15.44 11.70
C GLU A 12 4.82 15.18 10.39
N VAL A 13 4.51 14.07 9.73
CA VAL A 13 5.12 13.67 8.45
C VAL A 13 4.11 13.86 7.33
N ASP A 14 4.44 14.71 6.35
CA ASP A 14 3.59 14.91 5.17
C ASP A 14 3.92 13.93 4.03
N ALA A 15 3.16 14.00 2.92
CA ALA A 15 3.34 13.11 1.78
C ALA A 15 4.71 13.26 1.09
N ARG A 16 5.32 14.45 1.11
CA ARG A 16 6.66 14.69 0.53
C ARG A 16 7.75 14.16 1.44
N ASP A 17 7.58 14.30 2.75
CA ASP A 17 8.49 13.73 3.74
C ASP A 17 8.50 12.20 3.63
N LEU A 18 7.31 11.59 3.54
CA LEU A 18 7.13 10.16 3.34
C LEU A 18 7.76 9.70 2.00
N GLN A 19 7.50 10.41 0.91
CA GLN A 19 8.11 10.10 -0.39
C GLN A 19 9.65 10.11 -0.32
N THR A 20 10.20 11.14 0.33
CA THR A 20 11.65 11.33 0.45
C THR A 20 12.29 10.16 1.20
N ILE A 21 11.71 9.74 2.34
CA ILE A 21 12.29 8.62 3.09
C ILE A 21 12.15 7.30 2.34
N LEU A 22 11.00 7.00 1.74
CA LEU A 22 10.78 5.74 1.04
C LEU A 22 11.72 5.61 -0.16
N ASN A 23 11.88 6.66 -0.95
CA ASN A 23 12.81 6.65 -2.09
C ASN A 23 14.27 6.59 -1.65
N LYS A 24 14.61 7.17 -0.49
CA LYS A 24 15.95 7.03 0.12
C LYS A 24 16.23 5.63 0.64
N LEU A 25 15.21 4.85 1.02
CA LEU A 25 15.39 3.44 1.36
C LEU A 25 15.61 2.60 0.10
N LEU A 26 14.84 2.87 -0.95
CA LEU A 26 14.97 2.17 -2.22
C LEU A 26 16.37 2.35 -2.82
N SER A 27 16.93 3.56 -2.73
CA SER A 27 18.31 3.80 -3.20
C SER A 27 19.39 3.01 -2.44
N LYS A 28 19.07 2.49 -1.25
CA LYS A 28 19.95 1.61 -0.46
C LYS A 28 19.67 0.12 -0.67
N ARG A 29 18.66 -0.23 -1.47
CA ARG A 29 18.20 -1.59 -1.73
C ARG A 29 18.19 -1.86 -3.24
N PRO A 30 19.38 -1.99 -3.87
CA PRO A 30 19.48 -2.23 -5.31
C PRO A 30 18.92 -3.60 -5.73
N ASP A 31 18.69 -4.49 -4.75
CA ASP A 31 17.98 -5.76 -4.90
C ASP A 31 16.49 -5.58 -5.26
N LEU A 32 15.89 -4.43 -4.93
CA LEU A 32 14.49 -4.14 -5.22
C LEU A 32 14.39 -3.33 -6.52
N ARG A 33 13.70 -3.85 -7.53
CA ARG A 33 13.34 -3.03 -8.70
C ARG A 33 12.20 -2.09 -8.32
N SER A 34 12.39 -0.81 -8.63
CA SER A 34 11.40 0.22 -8.34
C SER A 34 11.55 1.43 -9.26
N ASN A 35 10.42 2.06 -9.58
CA ASN A 35 10.39 3.37 -10.25
C ASN A 35 10.34 4.53 -9.24
N GLY A 36 10.37 4.22 -7.94
CA GLY A 36 10.19 5.15 -6.85
C GLY A 36 8.71 5.36 -6.51
N PHE A 37 8.45 5.64 -5.23
CA PHE A 37 7.13 6.02 -4.76
C PHE A 37 6.76 7.40 -5.31
N THR A 38 5.57 7.47 -5.92
CA THR A 38 4.98 8.72 -6.38
C THR A 38 4.35 9.48 -5.22
N LEU A 39 4.14 10.79 -5.39
CA LEU A 39 3.48 11.62 -4.38
C LEU A 39 2.01 11.19 -4.18
N SER A 40 1.34 10.75 -5.24
CA SER A 40 -0.02 10.20 -5.16
C SER A 40 -0.07 8.93 -4.31
N THR A 41 0.86 7.98 -4.52
CA THR A 41 0.94 6.78 -3.68
C THR A 41 1.20 7.14 -2.22
N CYS A 42 2.06 8.12 -1.94
CA CYS A 42 2.32 8.55 -0.56
C CYS A 42 1.08 9.18 0.09
N ARG A 43 0.28 9.95 -0.64
CA ARG A 43 -1.00 10.49 -0.14
C ARG A 43 -2.00 9.38 0.18
N GLU A 44 -2.10 8.36 -0.68
CA GLU A 44 -2.95 7.19 -0.42
C GLU A 44 -2.49 6.39 0.80
N MET A 45 -1.18 6.29 1.03
CA MET A 45 -0.65 5.65 2.24
C MET A 45 -1.00 6.42 3.51
N ILE A 46 -0.93 7.76 3.44
CA ILE A 46 -1.31 8.64 4.54
C ILE A 46 -2.81 8.52 4.82
N SER A 47 -3.67 8.61 3.80
CA SER A 47 -5.13 8.52 3.99
C SER A 47 -5.59 7.20 4.63
N LEU A 48 -4.79 6.13 4.51
CA LEU A 48 -5.08 4.85 5.20
C LEU A 48 -4.69 4.84 6.67
N GLN A 49 -3.75 5.68 7.11
CA GLN A 49 -3.27 5.73 8.50
C GLN A 49 -3.74 6.96 9.28
N ASP A 50 -4.09 8.04 8.58
CA ASP A 50 -4.58 9.29 9.15
C ASP A 50 -5.94 9.06 9.82
N MET A 51 -5.91 8.91 11.14
CA MET A 51 -7.10 8.63 11.94
C MET A 51 -7.75 9.92 12.46
N ASP A 52 -7.01 11.02 12.48
CA ASP A 52 -7.45 12.32 13.00
C ASP A 52 -7.84 13.34 11.91
N GLY A 53 -7.61 13.01 10.64
CA GLY A 53 -8.02 13.79 9.47
C GLY A 53 -7.09 14.97 9.17
N THR A 54 -5.84 14.90 9.61
CA THR A 54 -4.83 15.96 9.46
C THR A 54 -4.21 16.02 8.08
N ALA A 55 -4.41 14.98 7.26
CA ALA A 55 -3.71 14.73 6.00
C ALA A 55 -2.17 14.63 6.15
N THR A 56 -1.71 14.37 7.37
CA THR A 56 -0.31 14.11 7.74
C THR A 56 -0.26 12.87 8.63
N LEU A 57 0.92 12.52 9.15
CA LEU A 57 1.07 11.41 10.09
C LEU A 57 1.74 11.88 11.37
N SER A 58 1.06 11.66 12.48
CA SER A 58 1.68 11.67 13.81
C SER A 58 2.72 10.55 13.95
N LEU A 59 3.51 10.58 15.03
CA LEU A 59 4.50 9.52 15.32
C LEU A 59 3.87 8.13 15.36
N THR A 60 2.70 8.02 15.98
CA THR A 60 1.99 6.75 16.13
C THR A 60 1.52 6.21 14.78
N GLU A 61 0.92 7.06 13.96
CA GLU A 61 0.41 6.67 12.63
C GLU A 61 1.55 6.34 11.67
N PHE A 62 2.63 7.13 11.71
CA PHE A 62 3.85 6.82 10.95
C PHE A 62 4.45 5.48 11.39
N HIS A 63 4.50 5.19 12.69
CA HIS A 63 5.00 3.91 13.18
C HIS A 63 4.17 2.73 12.65
N VAL A 64 2.85 2.83 12.68
CA VAL A 64 1.96 1.79 12.13
C VAL A 64 2.17 1.63 10.61
N LEU A 65 2.22 2.73 9.86
CA LEU A 65 2.50 2.70 8.43
C LEU A 65 3.83 2.01 8.14
N TRP A 66 4.88 2.41 8.88
CA TRP A 66 6.21 1.89 8.70
C TRP A 66 6.27 0.37 8.94
N MET A 67 5.63 -0.12 10.00
CA MET A 67 5.57 -1.55 10.30
C MET A 67 4.88 -2.33 9.18
N LYS A 68 3.83 -1.76 8.55
CA LYS A 68 3.20 -2.37 7.37
C LYS A 68 4.12 -2.43 6.17
N ILE A 69 4.84 -1.34 5.88
CA ILE A 69 5.80 -1.31 4.76
C ILE A 69 6.91 -2.35 5.00
N GLN A 70 7.41 -2.50 6.23
CA GLN A 70 8.37 -3.54 6.58
C GLN A 70 7.80 -4.95 6.41
N LYS A 71 6.54 -5.18 6.82
CA LYS A 71 5.83 -6.45 6.57
C LYS A 71 5.76 -6.75 5.06
N TYR A 72 5.31 -5.79 4.27
CA TYR A 72 5.18 -5.96 2.81
C TYR A 72 6.55 -6.15 2.13
N LEU A 73 7.60 -5.50 2.61
CA LEU A 73 8.97 -5.77 2.17
C LEU A 73 9.39 -7.22 2.44
N GLY A 74 9.12 -7.74 3.63
CA GLY A 74 9.41 -9.13 3.97
C GLY A 74 8.67 -10.12 3.06
N ILE A 75 7.38 -9.84 2.78
CA ILE A 75 6.57 -10.66 1.87
C ILE A 75 7.11 -10.58 0.44
N TYR A 76 7.45 -9.38 -0.04
CA TYR A 76 7.99 -9.18 -1.39
C TYR A 76 9.24 -10.01 -1.62
N ILE A 77 10.23 -9.91 -0.72
CA ILE A 77 11.48 -10.66 -0.81
C ILE A 77 11.24 -12.18 -0.74
N LYS A 78 10.28 -12.62 0.06
CA LYS A 78 9.94 -14.05 0.19
C LYS A 78 9.24 -14.58 -1.07
N ALA A 79 8.43 -13.75 -1.71
CA ALA A 79 7.64 -14.11 -2.87
C ALA A 79 8.44 -14.06 -4.19
N ASP A 80 9.44 -13.18 -4.30
CA ASP A 80 10.41 -13.12 -5.41
C ASP A 80 11.37 -14.32 -5.34
N THR A 81 10.88 -15.46 -5.83
CA THR A 81 11.55 -16.76 -5.72
C THR A 81 12.67 -16.90 -6.72
N ASP A 82 12.54 -16.26 -7.89
CA ASP A 82 13.56 -16.25 -8.93
C ASP A 82 14.63 -15.16 -8.74
N ARG A 83 14.41 -14.26 -7.76
CA ARG A 83 15.30 -13.13 -7.41
C ARG A 83 15.48 -12.15 -8.56
N SER A 84 14.44 -11.99 -9.38
CA SER A 84 14.40 -11.00 -10.46
C SER A 84 14.36 -9.57 -9.92
N GLY A 85 13.99 -9.39 -8.65
CA GLY A 85 13.73 -8.11 -8.02
C GLY A 85 12.36 -7.54 -8.40
N THR A 86 11.51 -8.31 -9.10
CA THR A 86 10.11 -8.01 -9.43
C THR A 86 9.20 -9.15 -8.99
N ILE A 87 7.88 -8.97 -9.09
CA ILE A 87 6.89 -10.01 -8.78
C ILE A 87 6.06 -10.31 -10.02
N ASP A 88 6.08 -11.55 -10.49
CA ASP A 88 5.23 -11.98 -11.59
C ASP A 88 3.80 -12.36 -11.13
N ALA A 89 2.93 -12.77 -12.06
CA ALA A 89 1.55 -13.15 -11.75
C ALA A 89 1.43 -14.40 -10.86
N HIS A 90 2.39 -15.32 -10.92
CA HIS A 90 2.42 -16.52 -10.08
C HIS A 90 2.86 -16.17 -8.65
N GLU A 91 3.95 -15.43 -8.52
CA GLU A 91 4.49 -14.95 -7.25
C GLU A 91 3.51 -14.02 -6.53
N MET A 92 2.77 -13.20 -7.27
CA MET A 92 1.74 -12.32 -6.72
C MET A 92 0.65 -13.11 -5.98
N ARG A 93 0.28 -14.30 -6.46
CA ARG A 93 -0.71 -15.15 -5.78
C ARG A 93 -0.21 -15.59 -4.41
N SER A 94 1.05 -16.03 -4.33
CA SER A 94 1.69 -16.43 -3.08
C SER A 94 1.83 -15.23 -2.14
N ALA A 95 2.22 -14.07 -2.66
CA ALA A 95 2.36 -12.84 -1.89
C ALA A 95 1.02 -12.36 -1.28
N LEU A 96 -0.07 -12.42 -2.06
CA LEU A 96 -1.42 -12.08 -1.58
C LEU A 96 -1.85 -13.01 -0.44
N GLN A 97 -1.62 -14.31 -0.56
CA GLN A 97 -1.94 -15.28 0.49
C GLN A 97 -1.14 -15.02 1.76
N GLU A 98 0.17 -14.80 1.65
CA GLU A 98 1.04 -14.46 2.78
C GLU A 98 0.64 -13.14 3.45
N ALA A 99 0.16 -12.16 2.67
CA ALA A 99 -0.36 -10.90 3.19
C ALA A 99 -1.69 -11.07 3.93
N GLY A 100 -2.39 -12.19 3.74
CA GLY A 100 -3.69 -12.52 4.35
C GLY A 100 -4.90 -12.28 3.44
N PHE A 101 -4.69 -12.10 2.14
CA PHE A 101 -5.75 -11.86 1.16
C PHE A 101 -6.13 -13.15 0.42
N THR A 102 -7.42 -13.48 0.47
CA THR A 102 -8.02 -14.57 -0.32
C THR A 102 -8.85 -13.97 -1.45
N LEU A 103 -8.27 -13.89 -2.65
CA LEU A 103 -8.88 -13.25 -3.82
C LEU A 103 -9.11 -14.25 -4.95
N ASN A 104 -10.23 -14.12 -5.65
CA ASN A 104 -10.53 -14.95 -6.82
C ASN A 104 -9.67 -14.53 -8.05
N ASN A 105 -9.63 -15.40 -9.06
CA ASN A 105 -8.81 -15.18 -10.26
C ASN A 105 -9.16 -13.89 -11.03
N LYS A 106 -10.43 -13.46 -11.02
CA LYS A 106 -10.84 -12.23 -11.71
C LYS A 106 -10.22 -10.99 -11.05
N ILE A 107 -10.23 -10.94 -9.72
CA ILE A 107 -9.61 -9.84 -8.96
C ILE A 107 -8.08 -9.86 -9.13
N GLN A 108 -7.47 -11.05 -9.10
CA GLN A 108 -6.02 -11.18 -9.35
C GLN A 108 -5.63 -10.67 -10.75
N GLN A 109 -6.44 -10.93 -11.77
CA GLN A 109 -6.23 -10.38 -13.12
C GLN A 109 -6.37 -8.86 -13.14
N SER A 110 -7.36 -8.28 -12.46
CA SER A 110 -7.49 -6.82 -12.34
C SER A 110 -6.30 -6.18 -11.63
N ILE A 111 -5.75 -6.84 -10.61
CA ILE A 111 -4.53 -6.40 -9.94
C ILE A 111 -3.36 -6.40 -10.91
N ALA A 112 -3.16 -7.49 -11.66
CA ALA A 112 -2.09 -7.57 -12.65
C ALA A 112 -2.20 -6.40 -13.66
N LEU A 113 -3.37 -6.22 -14.28
CA LEU A 113 -3.58 -5.15 -15.26
C LEU A 113 -3.33 -3.73 -14.72
N ARG A 114 -3.54 -3.50 -13.42
CA ARG A 114 -3.41 -2.17 -12.82
C ARG A 114 -2.00 -1.87 -12.30
N TYR A 115 -1.28 -2.88 -11.82
CA TYR A 115 -0.03 -2.68 -11.09
C TYR A 115 1.22 -3.24 -11.80
N THR A 116 1.07 -3.98 -12.91
CA THR A 116 2.23 -4.43 -13.69
C THR A 116 2.89 -3.28 -14.43
N SER A 117 4.22 -3.31 -14.48
CA SER A 117 5.06 -2.44 -15.30
C SER A 117 5.32 -3.05 -16.69
N ASP A 118 6.28 -2.49 -17.43
CA ASP A 118 6.58 -2.76 -18.84
C ASP A 118 6.84 -4.24 -19.19
N ASN A 119 7.10 -5.10 -18.19
CA ASN A 119 7.40 -6.53 -18.37
C ASN A 119 6.34 -7.48 -17.78
N LEU A 120 5.11 -7.02 -17.55
CA LEU A 120 4.05 -7.82 -16.90
C LEU A 120 4.40 -8.29 -15.47
N THR A 121 5.36 -7.61 -14.84
CA THR A 121 5.78 -7.84 -13.46
C THR A 121 5.49 -6.62 -12.60
N ILE A 122 5.42 -6.78 -11.29
CA ILE A 122 5.14 -5.71 -10.34
C ILE A 122 6.44 -5.33 -9.60
N ASN A 123 6.83 -4.06 -9.74
CA ASN A 123 7.95 -3.48 -9.00
C ASN A 123 7.57 -3.26 -7.52
N PHE A 124 8.55 -3.05 -6.64
CA PHE A 124 8.30 -2.93 -5.21
C PHE A 124 7.32 -1.80 -4.84
N ASP A 125 7.46 -0.62 -5.45
CA ASP A 125 6.55 0.52 -5.23
C ASP A 125 5.11 0.19 -5.65
N GLY A 126 4.93 -0.46 -6.81
CA GLY A 126 3.63 -0.92 -7.28
C GLY A 126 3.02 -2.01 -6.38
N PHE A 127 3.86 -2.91 -5.85
CA PHE A 127 3.42 -3.95 -4.93
C PHE A 127 2.90 -3.37 -3.61
N VAL A 128 3.65 -2.45 -2.99
CA VAL A 128 3.21 -1.79 -1.76
C VAL A 128 1.94 -0.96 -2.01
N ALA A 129 1.86 -0.24 -3.13
CA ALA A 129 0.64 0.49 -3.51
C ALA A 129 -0.58 -0.45 -3.64
N CYS A 130 -0.39 -1.62 -4.25
CA CYS A 130 -1.44 -2.64 -4.37
C CYS A 130 -1.91 -3.14 -3.00
N MET A 131 -0.97 -3.54 -2.13
CA MET A 131 -1.30 -4.08 -0.81
C MET A 131 -2.01 -3.06 0.07
N MET A 132 -1.53 -1.80 0.05
CA MET A 132 -2.18 -0.71 0.78
C MET A 132 -3.60 -0.45 0.26
N ARG A 133 -3.80 -0.38 -1.07
CA ARG A 133 -5.14 -0.18 -1.65
C ARG A 133 -6.08 -1.33 -1.31
N LEU A 134 -5.62 -2.57 -1.35
CA LEU A 134 -6.41 -3.73 -0.94
C LEU A 134 -6.83 -3.61 0.53
N GLU A 135 -5.89 -3.30 1.42
CA GLU A 135 -6.18 -3.12 2.84
C GLU A 135 -7.24 -2.02 3.08
N THR A 136 -7.14 -0.89 2.37
CA THR A 136 -8.15 0.18 2.39
C THR A 136 -9.52 -0.32 1.97
N LEU A 137 -9.61 -1.02 0.84
CA LEU A 137 -10.88 -1.52 0.30
C LEU A 137 -11.54 -2.54 1.24
N PHE A 138 -10.75 -3.46 1.81
CA PHE A 138 -11.26 -4.43 2.79
C PHE A 138 -11.75 -3.76 4.07
N LYS A 139 -10.99 -2.82 4.63
CA LYS A 139 -11.39 -2.06 5.83
C LYS A 139 -12.66 -1.27 5.58
N MET A 140 -12.71 -0.54 4.47
CA MET A 140 -13.88 0.23 4.09
C MET A 140 -15.12 -0.65 3.96
N PHE A 141 -14.99 -1.78 3.27
CA PHE A 141 -16.09 -2.73 3.12
C PHE A 141 -16.56 -3.26 4.49
N GLN A 142 -15.64 -3.63 5.38
CA GLN A 142 -15.97 -4.12 6.72
C GLN A 142 -16.64 -3.07 7.61
N LEU A 143 -16.28 -1.79 7.47
CA LEU A 143 -16.92 -0.69 8.19
C LEU A 143 -18.37 -0.46 7.73
N LEU A 144 -18.63 -0.66 6.44
CA LEU A 144 -19.94 -0.48 5.83
C LEU A 144 -20.84 -1.72 6.02
N ASP A 145 -20.29 -2.93 5.93
CA ASP A 145 -21.00 -4.19 6.13
C ASP A 145 -21.15 -4.56 7.62
N LYS A 146 -21.88 -3.72 8.37
CA LYS A 146 -22.10 -3.91 9.82
C LYS A 146 -22.77 -5.24 10.16
N LYS A 147 -23.53 -5.82 9.23
CA LYS A 147 -24.27 -7.07 9.39
C LYS A 147 -23.47 -8.30 8.92
N LYS A 148 -22.27 -8.12 8.35
CA LYS A 148 -21.41 -9.17 7.82
C LYS A 148 -22.12 -10.07 6.80
N THR A 149 -22.93 -9.47 5.94
CA THR A 149 -23.69 -10.18 4.91
C THR A 149 -22.86 -10.45 3.66
N GLY A 150 -21.73 -9.77 3.50
CA GLY A 150 -20.95 -9.75 2.27
C GLY A 150 -21.54 -8.83 1.20
N ILE A 151 -22.52 -7.99 1.54
CA ILE A 151 -23.19 -7.05 0.61
C ILE A 151 -23.36 -5.70 1.32
N ILE A 152 -23.03 -4.61 0.61
CA ILE A 152 -23.27 -3.24 1.05
C ILE A 152 -24.22 -2.54 0.08
N GLU A 153 -25.11 -1.70 0.61
CA GLU A 153 -25.98 -0.82 -0.18
C GLU A 153 -25.52 0.61 0.05
N LEU A 154 -25.23 1.34 -1.02
CA LEU A 154 -24.73 2.71 -0.98
C LEU A 154 -25.56 3.59 -1.92
N SER A 155 -25.91 4.78 -1.46
CA SER A 155 -26.35 5.86 -2.34
C SER A 155 -25.21 6.33 -3.24
N LEU A 156 -25.53 7.06 -4.32
CA LEU A 156 -24.52 7.62 -5.22
C LEU A 156 -23.51 8.50 -4.47
N GLN A 157 -23.98 9.30 -3.50
CA GLN A 157 -23.12 10.17 -2.72
C GLN A 157 -22.14 9.36 -1.87
N GLU A 158 -22.63 8.33 -1.17
CA GLU A 158 -21.77 7.46 -0.36
C GLU A 158 -20.77 6.70 -1.22
N TRP A 159 -21.18 6.24 -2.41
CA TRP A 159 -20.28 5.60 -3.38
C TRP A 159 -19.17 6.54 -3.87
N LEU A 160 -19.50 7.80 -4.18
CA LEU A 160 -18.51 8.79 -4.59
C LEU A 160 -17.53 9.10 -3.45
N CYS A 161 -18.02 9.29 -2.23
CA CYS A 161 -17.16 9.43 -1.05
C CYS A 161 -16.27 8.21 -0.83
N ALA A 162 -16.77 7.01 -1.10
CA ALA A 162 -16.02 5.77 -0.93
C ALA A 162 -14.88 5.57 -1.93
N THR A 163 -15.05 6.09 -3.14
CA THR A 163 -14.12 5.83 -4.25
C THR A 163 -13.10 6.92 -4.47
N LEU A 164 -13.41 8.15 -4.06
CA LEU A 164 -12.54 9.32 -4.18
C LEU A 164 -11.52 9.47 -3.04
N VAL A 165 -11.68 8.68 -1.97
CA VAL A 165 -10.72 8.59 -0.85
C VAL A 165 -9.53 7.68 -1.22
#